data_AF-A0A7S3SRX6-F1
#
_entry.id   AF-A0A7S3SRX6-F1
#
_cell.length_a   1.000
_cell.length_b   1.000
_cell.length_c   1.000
_cell.angle_alpha   90.00
_cell.angle_beta   90.00
_cell.angle_gamma   90.00
#
_symmetry.space_group_name_H-M   'P 1'
#
loop_
_entity.id
_entity.type
_entity.pdbx_description
1 polymer ?
#
loop_
_entity_poly.entity_id
_entity_poly.type
_entity_poly.pdbx_seq_one_letter_code
_entity_poly.pdbx_strand_id
1 'polypeptide(L)'
;RGKTMSDDEVIYFFSESKSMSKSVEASGNNKSVQITCARRLADFLGVDSMLKAEGISCHMFIANKPHGASTTERAVPVKVFFAELEKKKYWLRKWLNDESLNTFDMRQVIDWEYY
;
A
#
# COMPACT_ATOMS: atom_id res chain seq x y z
N ARG A 1 -0.04 3.97 17.80
CA ARG A 1 1.39 4.30 18.03
C ARG A 1 1.78 5.43 17.05
N GLY A 2 2.96 6.03 17.17
CA GLY A 2 3.40 7.13 16.28
C GLY A 2 2.65 8.47 16.42
N LYS A 3 1.96 8.72 17.54
CA LYS A 3 1.10 9.91 17.73
C LYS A 3 1.88 11.25 17.76
N THR A 4 3.14 11.22 18.16
CA THR A 4 4.01 12.39 18.28
C THR A 4 4.87 12.63 17.03
N MET A 5 4.80 11.73 16.05
CA MET A 5 5.54 11.81 14.80
C MET A 5 4.69 12.53 13.77
N SER A 6 5.29 13.38 12.95
CA SER A 6 4.71 13.93 11.72
C SER A 6 4.45 12.84 10.67
N ASP A 7 3.63 13.14 9.67
CA ASP A 7 3.34 12.19 8.58
C ASP A 7 4.60 11.81 7.81
N ASP A 8 5.50 12.77 7.59
CA ASP A 8 6.77 12.54 6.91
C ASP A 8 7.69 11.62 7.73
N GLU A 9 7.75 11.79 9.05
CA GLU A 9 8.49 10.88 9.92
C GLU A 9 7.88 9.48 9.92
N VAL A 10 6.55 9.36 9.96
CA VAL A 10 5.90 8.04 9.88
C VAL A 10 6.23 7.36 8.56
N ILE A 11 6.21 8.08 7.43
CA ILE A 11 6.59 7.54 6.13
C ILE A 11 8.07 7.15 6.13
N TYR A 12 8.95 8.04 6.58
CA TYR A 12 10.40 7.81 6.57
C TYR A 12 10.80 6.57 7.37
N PHE A 13 10.23 6.38 8.56
CA PHE A 13 10.62 5.29 9.44
C PHE A 13 9.87 3.98 9.18
N PHE A 14 8.62 4.03 8.71
CA PHE A 14 7.75 2.84 8.68
C PHE A 14 7.32 2.42 7.27
N SER A 15 7.68 3.14 6.21
CA SER A 15 7.41 2.66 4.85
C SER A 15 8.59 1.89 4.27
N GLU A 16 8.27 0.92 3.42
CA GLU A 16 9.25 0.14 2.67
C GLU A 16 9.27 0.59 1.21
N SER A 17 10.48 0.80 0.67
CA SER A 17 10.73 1.03 -0.75
C SER A 17 11.27 -0.24 -1.39
N LYS A 18 10.56 -0.81 -2.36
CA LYS A 18 11.00 -2.01 -3.08
C LYS A 18 10.91 -1.82 -4.59
N SER A 19 12.01 -2.10 -5.27
CA SER A 19 12.11 -2.06 -6.72
C SER A 19 11.97 -3.45 -7.34
N MET A 20 11.39 -3.51 -8.54
CA MET A 20 11.29 -4.72 -9.33
C MET A 20 12.13 -4.59 -10.60
N SER A 21 12.97 -5.59 -10.86
CA SER A 21 13.77 -5.64 -12.10
C SER A 21 12.94 -6.02 -13.32
N LYS A 22 11.96 -6.92 -13.14
CA LYS A 22 11.01 -7.33 -14.18
C LYS A 22 9.68 -6.60 -13.99
N SER A 23 8.92 -6.46 -15.08
CA SER A 23 7.56 -5.92 -15.01
C SER A 23 6.61 -6.85 -14.23
N VAL A 24 5.49 -6.31 -13.79
CA VAL A 24 4.46 -7.08 -13.06
C VAL A 24 3.84 -8.14 -13.97
N GLU A 25 3.62 -7.81 -15.26
CA GLU A 25 3.11 -8.78 -16.24
C GLU A 25 4.11 -9.93 -16.49
N ALA A 26 5.40 -9.62 -16.64
CA ALA A 26 6.45 -10.62 -16.83
C ALA A 26 6.65 -11.52 -15.60
N SER A 27 6.18 -11.08 -14.43
CA SER A 27 6.25 -11.85 -13.18
C SER A 27 5.15 -12.91 -13.06
N GLY A 28 4.20 -12.96 -14.00
CA GLY A 28 3.14 -13.98 -14.06
C GLY A 28 2.29 -14.03 -12.79
N ASN A 29 2.12 -15.25 -12.24
CA ASN A 29 1.31 -15.51 -11.03
C ASN A 29 2.07 -15.33 -9.71
N ASN A 30 3.31 -14.83 -9.75
CA ASN A 30 4.08 -14.63 -8.53
C ASN A 30 3.41 -13.57 -7.65
N LYS A 31 3.25 -13.90 -6.36
CA LYS A 31 2.74 -12.98 -5.35
C LYS A 31 3.91 -12.48 -4.51
N SER A 32 4.04 -11.18 -4.41
CA SER A 32 5.01 -10.54 -3.51
C SER A 32 4.49 -9.17 -3.08
N VAL A 33 4.97 -8.67 -1.95
CA VAL A 33 4.60 -7.37 -1.36
C VAL A 33 4.65 -6.24 -2.40
N GLN A 34 5.74 -6.17 -3.17
CA GLN A 34 5.93 -5.19 -4.27
C GLN A 34 4.97 -5.38 -5.46
N ILE A 35 4.64 -6.62 -5.84
CA ILE A 35 3.65 -6.89 -6.91
C ILE A 35 2.25 -6.46 -6.46
N THR A 36 1.86 -6.76 -5.21
CA THR A 36 0.59 -6.30 -4.65
C THR A 36 0.53 -4.78 -4.65
N CYS A 37 1.58 -4.12 -4.17
CA CYS A 37 1.64 -2.66 -4.15
C CYS A 37 1.56 -2.06 -5.56
N ALA A 38 2.29 -2.60 -6.53
CA ALA A 38 2.27 -2.11 -7.91
C ALA A 38 0.89 -2.23 -8.55
N ARG A 39 0.20 -3.36 -8.36
CA ARG A 39 -1.19 -3.56 -8.84
C ARG A 39 -2.14 -2.57 -8.19
N ARG A 40 -2.08 -2.43 -6.87
CA ARG A 40 -2.88 -1.45 -6.13
C ARG A 40 -2.62 -0.02 -6.59
N LEU A 41 -1.36 0.32 -6.86
CA LEU A 41 -0.98 1.65 -7.33
C LEU A 41 -1.47 1.91 -8.77
N ALA A 42 -1.35 0.93 -9.67
CA ALA A 42 -1.88 1.03 -11.04
C ALA A 42 -3.41 1.23 -11.04
N ASP A 43 -4.13 0.40 -10.28
CA ASP A 43 -5.58 0.51 -10.10
C ASP A 43 -5.97 1.88 -9.51
N PHE A 44 -5.25 2.33 -8.47
CA PHE A 44 -5.48 3.61 -7.80
C PHE A 44 -5.26 4.81 -8.73
N LEU A 45 -4.24 4.75 -9.59
CA LEU A 45 -3.93 5.81 -10.55
C LEU A 45 -4.76 5.72 -11.83
N GLY A 46 -5.32 4.55 -12.15
CA GLY A 46 -5.97 4.28 -13.44
C GLY A 46 -4.97 4.15 -14.59
N VAL A 47 -3.76 3.65 -14.32
CA VAL A 47 -2.66 3.59 -15.30
C VAL A 47 -2.13 2.16 -15.39
N ASP A 48 -2.87 1.30 -16.09
CA ASP A 48 -2.51 -0.12 -16.26
C ASP A 48 -1.19 -0.33 -17.00
N SER A 49 -0.80 0.62 -17.86
CA SER A 49 0.49 0.59 -18.54
C SER A 49 1.67 0.59 -17.58
N MET A 50 1.48 1.03 -16.33
CA MET A 50 2.47 0.88 -15.26
C MET A 50 2.86 -0.60 -15.08
N LEU A 51 1.93 -1.55 -15.13
CA LEU A 51 2.23 -2.96 -14.88
C LEU A 51 3.15 -3.60 -15.93
N LYS A 52 3.32 -2.94 -17.07
CA LYS A 52 4.20 -3.33 -18.17
C LYS A 52 5.61 -2.75 -18.05
N ALA A 53 5.77 -1.68 -17.26
CA ALA A 53 7.05 -1.03 -17.08
C ALA A 53 8.00 -1.86 -16.20
N GLU A 54 9.28 -1.84 -16.56
CA GLU A 54 10.36 -2.38 -15.73
C GLU A 54 10.90 -1.30 -14.79
N GLY A 55 11.61 -1.70 -13.73
CA GLY A 55 12.26 -0.76 -12.82
C GLY A 55 11.30 0.02 -11.92
N ILE A 56 10.04 -0.43 -11.77
CA ILE A 56 9.09 0.21 -10.87
C ILE A 56 9.58 0.08 -9.44
N SER A 57 9.62 1.21 -8.75
CA SER A 57 9.73 1.26 -7.29
C SER A 57 8.37 1.50 -6.67
N CYS A 58 8.03 0.68 -5.68
CA CYS A 58 6.83 0.81 -4.87
C CYS A 58 7.20 1.25 -3.47
N HIS A 59 6.52 2.30 -2.98
CA HIS A 59 6.63 2.78 -1.61
C HIS A 59 5.35 2.40 -0.86
N MET A 60 5.46 1.62 0.21
CA MET A 60 4.29 1.01 0.86
C MET A 60 4.43 0.87 2.38
N PHE A 61 3.29 0.79 3.05
CA PHE A 61 3.18 0.28 4.42
C PHE A 61 2.64 -1.14 4.41
N ILE A 62 2.95 -1.92 5.44
CA ILE A 62 2.19 -3.13 5.78
C ILE A 62 1.03 -2.72 6.70
N ALA A 63 -0.20 -2.99 6.27
CA ALA A 63 -1.40 -2.60 7.00
C ALA A 63 -1.85 -3.65 8.03
N ASN A 64 -2.42 -3.25 9.16
CA ASN A 64 -2.88 -4.15 10.23
C ASN A 64 -4.11 -5.01 9.86
N LYS A 65 -4.76 -4.72 8.74
CA LYS A 65 -5.96 -5.38 8.22
C LYS A 65 -5.76 -5.79 6.75
N PRO A 66 -6.50 -6.82 6.28
CA PRO A 66 -7.39 -7.69 7.06
C PRO A 66 -6.62 -8.66 7.98
N HIS A 67 -7.18 -8.96 9.14
CA HIS A 67 -6.57 -9.90 10.08
C HIS A 67 -6.49 -11.31 9.48
N GLY A 68 -5.37 -11.99 9.71
CA GLY A 68 -5.11 -13.34 9.15
C GLY A 68 -4.60 -13.36 7.71
N ALA A 69 -4.63 -12.23 6.98
CA ALA A 69 -4.03 -12.16 5.66
C ALA A 69 -2.49 -12.05 5.72
N SER A 70 -1.84 -12.56 4.67
CA SER A 70 -0.38 -12.52 4.57
C SER A 70 0.14 -11.08 4.48
N THR A 71 1.40 -10.86 4.85
CA THR A 71 2.07 -9.54 4.68
C THR A 71 2.01 -9.05 3.23
N THR A 72 2.12 -9.97 2.27
CA THR A 72 1.98 -9.70 0.83
C THR A 72 0.63 -9.09 0.47
N GLU A 73 -0.47 -9.55 1.07
CA GLU A 73 -1.82 -9.06 0.77
C GLU A 73 -2.14 -7.74 1.48
N ARG A 74 -1.39 -7.42 2.54
CA ARG A 74 -1.57 -6.23 3.38
C ARG A 74 -0.75 -5.01 2.93
N ALA A 75 0.00 -5.12 1.83
CA ALA A 75 0.82 -4.02 1.30
C ALA A 75 -0.04 -2.86 0.77
N VAL A 76 0.05 -1.66 1.37
CA VAL A 76 -0.72 -0.46 0.98
C VAL A 76 0.22 0.61 0.42
N PRO A 77 0.02 1.08 -0.82
CA PRO A 77 0.82 2.16 -1.39
C PRO A 77 0.71 3.45 -0.57
N VAL A 78 1.84 4.05 -0.20
CA VAL A 78 1.89 5.31 0.57
C VAL A 78 1.12 6.44 -0.14
N LYS A 79 1.12 6.43 -1.49
CA LYS A 79 0.47 7.45 -2.32
C LYS A 79 -1.03 7.65 -1.99
N VAL A 80 -1.72 6.63 -1.47
CA VAL A 80 -3.15 6.74 -1.12
C VAL A 80 -3.40 7.77 -0.02
N PHE A 81 -2.43 7.98 0.89
CA PHE A 81 -2.57 8.90 2.01
C PHE A 81 -2.48 10.38 1.58
N PHE A 82 -2.03 10.65 0.36
CA PHE A 82 -2.01 11.98 -0.25
C PHE A 82 -3.19 12.23 -1.20
N ALA A 83 -4.07 11.25 -1.39
CA ALA A 83 -5.25 11.39 -2.23
C ALA A 83 -6.33 12.24 -1.55
N GLU A 84 -7.24 12.77 -2.38
CA GLU A 84 -8.51 13.32 -1.91
C GLU A 84 -9.27 12.33 -1.03
N LEU A 85 -10.03 12.86 -0.07
CA LEU A 85 -10.64 12.07 0.99
C LEU A 85 -11.51 10.93 0.42
N GLU A 86 -12.43 11.19 -0.50
CA GLU A 86 -13.33 10.17 -1.03
C GLU A 86 -12.59 9.06 -1.79
N LYS A 87 -11.55 9.43 -2.55
CA LYS A 87 -10.67 8.45 -3.21
C LYS A 87 -9.91 7.61 -2.18
N LYS A 88 -9.34 8.25 -1.15
CA LYS A 88 -8.63 7.57 -0.05
C LYS A 88 -9.55 6.60 0.69
N LYS A 89 -10.78 7.03 1.00
CA LYS A 89 -11.81 6.20 1.66
C LYS A 89 -12.10 4.94 0.87
N TYR A 90 -12.44 5.10 -0.41
CA TYR A 90 -12.78 4.00 -1.30
C TYR A 90 -11.67 2.93 -1.34
N TRP A 91 -10.44 3.36 -1.59
CA TRP A 91 -9.32 2.43 -1.75
C TRP A 91 -8.90 1.76 -0.43
N LEU A 92 -8.88 2.50 0.68
CA LEU A 92 -8.56 1.92 1.98
C LEU A 92 -9.60 0.89 2.42
N ARG A 93 -10.90 1.15 2.25
CA ARG A 93 -11.96 0.16 2.56
C ARG A 93 -11.79 -1.12 1.74
N LYS A 94 -11.56 -0.96 0.43
CA LYS A 94 -11.33 -2.07 -0.50
C LYS A 94 -10.09 -2.89 -0.13
N TRP A 95 -8.96 -2.24 0.16
CA TRP A 95 -7.69 -2.94 0.41
C TRP A 95 -7.56 -3.54 1.81
N LEU A 96 -8.18 -2.90 2.80
CA LEU A 96 -8.23 -3.40 4.18
C LEU A 96 -9.38 -4.37 4.42
N ASN A 97 -10.25 -4.55 3.42
CA ASN A 97 -11.47 -5.35 3.48
C ASN A 97 -12.34 -4.98 4.68
N ASP A 98 -12.58 -3.68 4.87
CA ASP A 98 -13.31 -3.12 5.99
C ASP A 98 -14.19 -1.94 5.55
N GLU A 99 -15.45 -2.24 5.21
CA GLU A 99 -16.43 -1.22 4.81
C GLU A 99 -16.83 -0.29 5.96
N SER A 100 -16.64 -0.72 7.21
CA SER A 100 -16.96 0.07 8.40
C SER A 100 -15.88 1.10 8.77
N LEU A 101 -14.75 1.09 8.05
CA LEU A 101 -13.64 1.98 8.31
C LEU A 101 -14.09 3.45 8.26
N ASN A 102 -13.85 4.16 9.36
CA ASN A 102 -14.22 5.56 9.57
C ASN A 102 -13.01 6.49 9.78
N THR A 103 -11.81 5.92 9.90
CA THR A 103 -10.54 6.64 10.04
C THR A 103 -9.61 6.26 8.92
N PHE A 104 -8.93 7.27 8.35
CA PHE A 104 -8.08 7.14 7.17
C PHE A 104 -6.68 7.72 7.40
N ASP A 105 -6.32 7.90 8.68
CA ASP A 105 -4.97 8.27 9.11
C ASP A 105 -4.03 7.07 8.97
N MET A 106 -2.84 7.29 8.41
CA MET A 106 -1.87 6.22 8.18
C MET A 106 -1.49 5.46 9.46
N ARG A 107 -1.46 6.13 10.62
CA ARG A 107 -1.14 5.52 11.91
C ARG A 107 -2.20 4.52 12.39
N GLN A 108 -3.41 4.60 11.86
CA GLN A 108 -4.49 3.64 12.13
C GLN A 108 -4.45 2.44 11.16
N VAL A 109 -3.83 2.63 10.00
CA VAL A 109 -3.69 1.59 8.97
C VAL A 109 -2.44 0.75 9.19
N ILE A 110 -1.33 1.34 9.62
CA ILE A 110 -0.04 0.66 9.81
C ILE A 110 -0.16 -0.50 10.81
N ASP A 111 0.44 -1.64 10.46
CA ASP A 111 0.70 -2.75 11.37
C ASP A 111 1.95 -2.47 12.21
N TRP A 112 1.75 -1.88 13.38
CA TRP A 112 2.83 -1.55 14.31
C TRP A 112 3.45 -2.76 15.03
N GLU A 113 2.92 -3.97 14.85
CA GLU A 113 3.54 -5.19 15.39
C GLU A 113 4.43 -5.87 14.35
N TYR A 114 4.23 -5.56 13.07
CA TYR A 114 5.10 -6.00 11.98
C TYR A 114 6.43 -5.22 11.96
N TYR A 115 6.41 -3.95 12.36
CA TYR A 115 7.58 -3.06 12.46
C TYR A 115 8.06 -2.93 13.91
#